data_AF-X1D3W1-F1
#
_entry.id   AF-X1D3W1-F1
#
_cell.length_a   1.000
_cell.length_b   1.000
_cell.length_c   1.000
_cell.angle_alpha   90.00
_cell.angle_beta   90.00
_cell.angle_gamma   90.00
#
_symmetry.space_group_name_H-M   'P 1'
#
loop_
_entity.id
_entity.type
_entity.pdbx_description
1 polymer ?
#
loop_
_entity_poly.entity_id
_entity_poly.type
_entity_poly.pdbx_seq_one_letter_code
_entity_poly.pdbx_strand_id
1 'polypeptide(L)'
;QFPVNIPQGAVITSAYLEVEPISTTGSPTMRIYASGFSSSGTSIEGFTDGLPELEDRLTWVDTSIDWDPGTWDSPVRIRHRSPEIAPLIQSIISEDNWTAGNHVCLMLDYLWSSNSQDMLM
;
A
#
# COMPACT_ATOMS: atom_id res chain seq x y z
N GLN A 1 -2.65 -1.10 -7.14
CA GLN A 1 -2.09 0.23 -7.50
C GLN A 1 -3.20 1.21 -7.88
N PHE A 2 -2.94 2.52 -7.83
CA PHE A 2 -3.87 3.57 -8.26
C PHE A 2 -3.11 4.81 -8.77
N PRO A 3 -3.63 5.55 -9.76
CA PRO A 3 -2.99 6.77 -10.24
C PRO A 3 -3.11 7.90 -9.21
N VAL A 4 -2.06 8.70 -9.07
CA VAL A 4 -2.01 9.81 -8.11
C VAL A 4 -1.73 11.11 -8.84
N ASN A 5 -2.76 11.97 -8.94
CA ASN A 5 -2.66 13.31 -9.54
C ASN A 5 -2.17 14.35 -8.53
N ILE A 6 -0.99 14.11 -7.95
CA ILE A 6 -0.33 15.02 -7.02
C ILE A 6 1.00 15.48 -7.65
N PRO A 7 1.26 16.79 -7.77
CA PRO A 7 2.53 17.30 -8.28
C PRO A 7 3.72 16.84 -7.43
N GLN A 8 4.87 16.72 -8.09
CA GLN A 8 6.14 16.46 -7.42
C GLN A 8 6.40 17.52 -6.32
N GLY A 9 6.85 17.06 -5.16
CA GLY A 9 7.19 17.92 -4.03
C GLY A 9 6.00 18.61 -3.35
N ALA A 10 4.76 18.27 -3.72
CA ALA A 10 3.60 18.73 -2.96
C ALA A 10 3.65 18.21 -1.51
N VAL A 11 3.01 18.92 -0.60
CA VAL A 11 2.92 18.51 0.80
C VAL A 11 1.66 17.67 1.00
N ILE A 12 1.83 16.40 1.38
CA ILE A 12 0.72 15.55 1.81
C ILE A 12 0.40 15.88 3.27
N THR A 13 -0.79 16.43 3.51
CA THR A 13 -1.25 16.77 4.86
C THR A 13 -1.78 15.56 5.63
N SER A 14 -2.43 14.63 4.93
CA SER A 14 -2.90 13.38 5.47
C SER A 14 -3.20 12.38 4.36
N ALA A 15 -2.91 11.10 4.59
CA ALA A 15 -3.36 10.00 3.76
C ALA A 15 -3.74 8.79 4.63
N TYR A 16 -4.78 8.07 4.22
CA TYR A 16 -5.26 6.87 4.90
C TYR A 16 -5.74 5.84 3.89
N LEU A 17 -5.50 4.57 4.20
CA LEU A 17 -6.11 3.43 3.52
C LEU A 17 -7.37 3.02 4.27
N GLU A 18 -8.45 2.78 3.54
CA GLU A 18 -9.70 2.22 4.09
C GLU A 18 -9.93 0.85 3.48
N VAL A 19 -10.12 -0.16 4.32
CA VAL A 19 -10.43 -1.53 3.89
C VAL A 19 -11.77 -1.96 4.46
N GLU A 20 -12.50 -2.75 3.70
CA GLU A 20 -13.69 -3.45 4.16
C GLU A 20 -13.38 -4.96 4.21
N PRO A 21 -13.50 -5.61 5.37
CA PRO A 21 -13.12 -6.99 5.52
C PRO A 21 -14.17 -7.91 4.89
N ILE A 22 -13.72 -9.01 4.29
CA ILE A 22 -14.63 -10.04 3.76
C ILE A 22 -15.32 -10.84 4.88
N SER A 23 -14.68 -10.95 6.04
CA SER A 23 -15.22 -11.60 7.23
C SER A 23 -15.66 -10.57 8.27
N THR A 24 -16.69 -10.89 9.03
CA THR A 24 -17.11 -10.07 10.19
C THR A 24 -16.32 -10.40 11.46
N THR A 25 -15.53 -11.47 11.42
CA THR A 25 -14.65 -11.91 12.52
C THR A 25 -13.21 -12.07 12.04
N GLY A 26 -12.25 -11.63 12.84
CA GLY A 26 -10.83 -11.71 12.52
C GLY A 26 -9.98 -10.92 13.51
N SER A 27 -8.67 -11.11 13.49
CA SER A 27 -7.75 -10.28 14.28
C SER A 27 -6.45 -10.11 13.51
N PRO A 28 -6.48 -9.40 12.37
CA PRO A 28 -5.29 -9.27 11.55
C PRO A 28 -4.34 -8.25 12.17
N THR A 29 -3.06 -8.45 11.94
CA THR A 29 -2.10 -7.34 11.98
C THR A 29 -1.34 -7.38 10.69
N MET A 30 -1.23 -6.20 10.13
CA MET A 30 -0.70 -5.98 8.82
C MET A 30 0.44 -4.99 8.89
N ARG A 31 1.27 -5.00 7.87
CA ARG A 31 2.24 -3.95 7.59
C ARG A 31 1.96 -3.37 6.23
N ILE A 32 1.96 -2.04 6.17
CA ILE A 32 1.69 -1.27 4.96
C ILE A 32 3.03 -0.87 4.37
N TYR A 33 3.25 -1.27 3.12
CA TYR A 33 4.35 -0.81 2.29
C TYR A 33 3.81 0.03 1.14
N ALA A 34 4.63 0.95 0.63
CA ALA A 34 4.30 1.75 -0.53
C ALA A 34 5.44 1.76 -1.54
N SER A 35 5.08 1.92 -2.82
CA SER A 35 6.04 2.11 -3.91
C SER A 35 5.43 2.98 -5.00
N GLY A 36 6.26 3.80 -5.65
CA GLY A 36 5.90 4.55 -6.87
C GLY A 36 6.75 4.18 -8.08
N PHE A 37 7.75 3.30 -7.91
CA PHE A 37 8.73 2.96 -8.93
C PHE A 37 8.94 1.46 -9.04
N SER A 38 9.17 0.98 -10.26
CA SER A 38 9.62 -0.38 -10.51
C SER A 38 11.06 -0.57 -10.03
N SER A 39 11.52 -1.82 -9.96
CA SER A 39 12.90 -2.18 -9.64
C SER A 39 13.92 -1.66 -10.68
N SER A 40 13.48 -1.21 -11.85
CA SER A 40 14.31 -0.50 -12.84
C SER A 40 14.35 1.03 -12.65
N GLY A 41 13.70 1.56 -11.60
CA GLY A 41 13.66 2.99 -11.28
C GLY A 41 12.71 3.82 -12.18
N THR A 42 11.83 3.17 -12.94
CA THR A 42 10.81 3.85 -13.75
C THR A 42 9.47 3.90 -13.02
N SER A 43 8.57 4.80 -13.40
CA SER A 43 7.20 4.82 -12.85
C SER A 43 6.54 3.44 -12.96
N ILE A 44 5.72 3.10 -11.97
CA ILE A 44 4.93 1.86 -12.00
C ILE A 44 3.82 2.00 -13.04
N GLU A 45 3.72 1.01 -13.91
CA GLU A 45 2.63 0.82 -14.87
C GLU A 45 1.59 -0.17 -14.32
N GLY A 46 0.49 -0.40 -15.04
CA GLY A 46 -0.50 -1.43 -14.71
C GLY A 46 0.13 -2.78 -14.36
N PHE A 47 -0.28 -3.41 -13.26
CA PHE A 47 0.15 -4.76 -12.92
C PHE A 47 -0.10 -5.71 -14.09
N THR A 48 0.91 -6.52 -14.39
CA THR A 48 0.85 -7.61 -15.35
C THR A 48 0.95 -8.94 -14.62
N ASP A 49 0.33 -9.99 -15.16
CA ASP A 49 0.50 -11.33 -14.60
C ASP A 49 1.92 -11.87 -14.91
N GLY A 50 2.45 -12.76 -14.07
CA GLY A 50 3.70 -13.49 -14.32
C GLY A 50 4.77 -13.32 -13.26
N LEU A 51 6.04 -13.52 -13.62
CA LEU A 51 7.21 -13.31 -12.75
C LEU A 51 7.96 -12.03 -13.17
N PRO A 52 8.77 -11.42 -12.27
CA PRO A 52 9.00 -11.81 -10.86
C PRO A 52 7.79 -11.53 -9.96
N GLU A 53 7.81 -11.84 -8.67
CA GLU A 53 6.69 -11.51 -7.76
C GLU A 53 6.64 -10.01 -7.45
N LEU A 54 5.53 -9.52 -6.89
CA LEU A 54 5.31 -8.08 -6.66
C LEU A 54 6.43 -7.44 -5.81
N GLU A 55 6.92 -8.18 -4.81
CA GLU A 55 7.99 -7.77 -3.89
C GLU A 55 9.29 -7.43 -4.63
N ASP A 56 9.61 -8.16 -5.70
CA ASP A 56 10.85 -8.02 -6.49
C ASP A 56 10.67 -7.07 -7.70
N ARG A 57 9.42 -6.77 -8.08
CA ARG A 57 9.11 -5.87 -9.20
C ARG A 57 9.24 -4.40 -8.85
N LEU A 58 9.16 -4.06 -7.57
CA LEU A 58 8.98 -2.69 -7.11
C LEU A 58 10.14 -2.24 -6.22
N THR A 59 10.41 -0.94 -6.24
CA THR A 59 11.29 -0.30 -5.26
C THR A 59 10.43 0.24 -4.12
N TRP A 60 10.49 -0.41 -2.97
CA TRP A 60 9.72 -0.03 -1.79
C TRP A 60 10.35 1.17 -1.08
N VAL A 61 9.51 1.99 -0.46
CA VAL A 61 9.96 3.00 0.49
C VAL A 61 10.67 2.31 1.66
N ASP A 62 11.78 2.87 2.14
CA ASP A 62 12.61 2.29 3.22
C ASP A 62 11.86 2.10 4.55
N THR A 63 10.73 2.79 4.71
CA THR A 63 9.88 2.71 5.90
C THR A 63 8.56 2.02 5.57
N SER A 64 7.97 1.42 6.59
CA SER A 64 6.67 0.77 6.54
C SER A 64 5.88 1.11 7.80
N ILE A 65 4.57 0.90 7.76
CA ILE A 65 3.67 1.27 8.85
C ILE A 65 2.89 0.05 9.31
N ASP A 66 3.07 -0.31 10.58
CA ASP A 66 2.30 -1.37 11.21
C ASP A 66 0.86 -0.91 11.42
N TRP A 67 -0.08 -1.79 11.09
CA TRP A 67 -1.50 -1.58 11.23
C TRP A 67 -2.16 -2.75 11.96
N ASP A 68 -2.60 -2.47 13.17
CA ASP A 68 -3.46 -3.33 13.96
C ASP A 68 -4.86 -2.69 14.06
N PRO A 69 -5.84 -3.11 13.24
CA PRO A 69 -7.23 -2.66 13.36
C PRO A 69 -7.97 -3.24 14.58
N GLY A 70 -7.31 -4.10 15.37
CA GLY A 70 -7.89 -4.85 16.46
C GLY A 70 -8.72 -6.04 16.01
N THR A 71 -9.27 -6.76 16.98
CA THR A 71 -10.19 -7.88 16.72
C THR A 71 -11.51 -7.37 16.16
N TRP A 72 -11.92 -7.96 15.04
CA TRP A 72 -13.23 -7.80 14.44
C TRP A 72 -14.16 -8.82 15.10
N ASP A 73 -15.25 -8.33 15.70
CA ASP A 73 -16.35 -9.15 16.23
C ASP A 73 -17.63 -8.33 16.17
N SER A 74 -18.24 -8.29 14.98
CA SER A 74 -19.42 -7.48 14.69
C SER A 74 -20.45 -8.32 13.91
N PRO A 75 -21.77 -8.09 14.07
CA PRO A 75 -22.77 -8.74 13.24
C PRO A 75 -22.75 -8.29 11.77
N VAL A 76 -22.02 -7.21 11.46
CA VAL A 76 -21.89 -6.62 10.13
C VAL A 76 -20.43 -6.31 9.80
N ARG A 77 -20.09 -6.28 8.50
CA ARG A 77 -18.78 -5.83 8.05
C ARG A 77 -18.63 -4.34 8.34
N ILE A 78 -17.52 -3.96 8.95
CA ILE A 78 -17.20 -2.58 9.29
C ILE A 78 -15.92 -2.19 8.56
N ARG A 79 -15.88 -0.94 8.07
CA ARG A 79 -14.69 -0.42 7.41
C ARG A 79 -13.64 -0.05 8.43
N HIS A 80 -12.39 -0.42 8.17
CA HIS A 80 -11.26 -0.08 9.01
C HIS A 80 -10.35 0.89 8.28
N ARG A 81 -9.96 1.95 8.98
CA ARG A 81 -8.98 2.93 8.49
C ARG A 81 -7.60 2.60 9.04
N SER A 82 -6.58 2.70 8.19
CA SER A 82 -5.19 2.59 8.59
C SER A 82 -4.77 3.74 9.52
N PRO A 83 -3.60 3.61 10.17
CA PRO A 83 -2.87 4.77 10.64
C PRO A 83 -2.58 5.75 9.51
N GLU A 84 -2.06 6.91 9.88
CA GLU A 84 -1.60 7.92 8.93
C GLU A 84 -0.49 7.31 8.02
N ILE A 85 -0.65 7.40 6.69
CA ILE A 85 0.32 6.90 5.70
C ILE A 85 0.94 8.00 4.80
N ALA A 86 0.72 9.28 5.07
CA ALA A 86 1.31 10.39 4.33
C ALA A 86 2.84 10.30 4.24
N PRO A 87 3.63 9.91 5.26
CA PRO A 87 5.07 9.77 5.11
C PRO A 87 5.48 8.84 3.97
N LEU A 88 4.74 7.74 3.76
CA LEU A 88 5.01 6.80 2.67
C LEU A 88 4.74 7.44 1.31
N ILE A 89 3.59 8.11 1.17
CA ILE A 89 3.22 8.79 -0.07
C ILE A 89 4.14 9.99 -0.35
N GLN A 90 4.49 10.75 0.70
CA GLN A 90 5.38 11.89 0.64
C GLN A 90 6.76 11.47 0.15
N SER A 91 7.30 10.35 0.64
CA SER A 91 8.59 9.82 0.16
C SER A 91 8.55 9.61 -1.35
N ILE A 92 7.48 8.99 -1.87
CA ILE A 92 7.33 8.70 -3.30
C ILE A 92 7.24 9.97 -4.15
N ILE A 93 6.37 10.91 -3.78
CA ILE A 93 6.15 12.12 -4.60
C ILE A 93 7.27 13.15 -4.49
N SER A 94 8.20 12.97 -3.54
CA SER A 94 9.37 13.84 -3.36
C SER A 94 10.55 13.41 -4.24
N GLU A 95 10.49 12.23 -4.86
CA GLU A 95 11.52 11.75 -5.80
C GLU A 95 11.57 12.60 -7.08
N ASP A 96 12.77 12.82 -7.61
CA ASP A 96 13.00 13.71 -8.75
C ASP A 96 12.35 13.26 -10.07
N ASN A 97 12.12 11.96 -10.18
CA ASN A 97 11.47 11.31 -11.33
C ASN A 97 9.96 11.13 -11.14
N TRP A 98 9.35 11.65 -10.06
CA TRP A 98 7.90 11.62 -9.89
C TRP A 98 7.20 12.58 -10.84
N THR A 99 6.15 12.09 -11.51
CA THR A 99 5.27 12.88 -12.37
C THR A 99 3.82 12.70 -11.92
N ALA A 100 3.06 13.79 -11.86
CA ALA A 100 1.63 13.71 -11.53
C ALA A 100 0.90 12.79 -12.52
N GLY A 101 0.09 11.88 -11.99
CA GLY A 101 -0.59 10.83 -12.76
C GLY A 101 0.12 9.48 -12.72
N ASN A 102 1.36 9.42 -12.24
CA ASN A 102 2.04 8.16 -11.94
C ASN A 102 1.24 7.33 -10.93
N HIS A 103 1.43 6.02 -10.98
CA HIS A 103 0.78 5.10 -10.04
C HIS A 103 1.55 4.98 -8.72
N VAL A 104 0.78 4.81 -7.65
CA VAL A 104 1.27 4.30 -6.36
C VAL A 104 0.74 2.89 -6.15
N CYS A 105 1.62 2.01 -5.69
CA CYS A 105 1.30 0.70 -5.16
C CYS A 105 1.30 0.75 -3.63
N LEU A 106 0.28 0.16 -3.02
CA LEU A 106 0.26 -0.16 -1.59
C LEU A 106 0.18 -1.68 -1.45
N MET A 107 0.98 -2.23 -0.55
CA MET A 107 0.99 -3.66 -0.22
C MET A 107 0.63 -3.83 1.26
N LEU A 108 -0.26 -4.77 1.53
CA LEU A 108 -0.65 -5.20 2.86
C LEU A 108 -0.05 -6.58 3.12
N ASP A 109 0.91 -6.64 4.02
CA ASP A 109 1.55 -7.89 4.43
C ASP A 109 1.01 -8.32 5.80
N TYR A 110 0.63 -9.59 5.96
CA TYR A 110 0.06 -10.11 7.20
C TYR A 110 1.16 -10.63 8.12
N LEU A 111 1.38 -9.96 9.26
CA LEU A 111 2.51 -10.23 10.16
C LEU A 111 2.43 -11.58 10.92
N TRP A 112 1.28 -12.27 10.91
CA TRP A 112 1.09 -13.58 11.57
C TRP A 112 0.81 -14.74 10.63
N SER A 113 0.96 -14.52 9.32
CA SER A 113 0.90 -15.60 8.36
C SER A 113 2.32 -16.04 8.01
N SER A 114 2.66 -17.31 8.27
CA SER A 114 3.82 -17.95 7.63
C SER A 114 3.60 -18.21 6.14
N ASN A 115 2.52 -17.69 5.55
CA ASN A 115 2.17 -17.76 4.14
C ASN A 115 1.75 -16.36 3.67
N SER A 116 2.68 -15.61 3.06
CA SER A 116 2.34 -14.47 2.21
C SER A 116 1.30 -14.96 1.19
N GLN A 117 0.05 -14.50 1.28
CA GLN A 117 -0.93 -14.73 0.24
C GLN A 117 -1.07 -13.45 -0.55
N ASP A 118 -0.38 -13.40 -1.68
CA ASP A 118 -0.57 -12.43 -2.73
C ASP A 118 -2.04 -12.46 -3.16
N MET A 119 -2.77 -11.38 -2.87
CA MET A 119 -4.15 -11.21 -3.31
C MET A 119 -4.16 -10.39 -4.61
N LEU A 120 -3.98 -11.07 -5.73
CA LEU A 120 -4.43 -10.61 -7.04
C LEU A 120 -5.96 -10.80 -7.11
N MET A 121 -6.71 -9.70 -7.23
CA MET A 121 -8.07 -9.71 -7.79
C MET A 121 -8.01 -9.30 -9.25
#